data_AF-A0A1W1I5S8-F1
#
_entry.id   AF-A0A1W1I5S8-F1
#
_cell.length_a   1.000
_cell.length_b   1.000
_cell.length_c   1.000
_cell.angle_alpha   90.00
_cell.angle_beta   90.00
_cell.angle_gamma   90.00
#
_symmetry.space_group_name_H-M   'P 1'
#
loop_
_entity.id
_entity.type
_entity.pdbx_description
1 polymer ?
#
loop_
_entity_poly.entity_id
_entity_poly.type
_entity_poly.pdbx_seq_one_letter_code
_entity_poly.pdbx_strand_id
1 'polypeptide(L)'
;MAQKFGNGRWVREGFLDNRVEGTVIGRIVLAAVGPVDLFLKGNFKADIAGEIIEFRNRRFEEDDTAAQVIGDMENPQIGTVNLISFDPHPNLVPHPYVEWFSGRSNHFRFELEPDDAWVVAEERRATIDGQSRAIREALADRVVVDRPRSGEESEWI
;
A
#
# COMPACT_ATOMS: atom_id res chain seq x y z
N MET A 1 17.45 8.74 -9.45
CA MET A 1 16.39 9.77 -9.52
C MET A 1 15.10 9.08 -9.11
N ALA A 2 14.65 9.24 -7.86
CA ALA A 2 13.47 8.56 -7.35
C ALA A 2 12.21 9.23 -7.93
N GLN A 3 11.50 8.53 -8.80
CA GLN A 3 10.25 9.02 -9.36
C GLN A 3 9.22 9.06 -8.23
N LYS A 4 8.80 10.28 -7.86
CA LYS A 4 7.76 10.53 -6.86
C LYS A 4 6.43 10.17 -7.49
N PHE A 5 5.90 8.98 -7.22
CA PHE A 5 4.51 8.72 -7.53
C PHE A 5 3.66 9.49 -6.52
N GLY A 6 3.01 10.57 -6.96
CA GLY A 6 2.20 11.45 -6.11
C GLY A 6 0.84 11.79 -6.73
N ASN A 7 0.25 10.87 -7.49
CA ASN A 7 -0.97 11.12 -8.26
C ASN A 7 -1.99 10.00 -8.02
N GLY A 8 -2.93 10.25 -7.11
CA GLY A 8 -4.05 9.34 -6.85
C GLY A 8 -4.90 9.04 -8.08
N ARG A 9 -4.92 9.91 -9.10
CA ARG A 9 -5.73 9.73 -10.33
C ARG A 9 -5.54 8.40 -11.07
N TRP A 10 -4.39 7.74 -10.95
CA TRP A 10 -4.17 6.44 -11.60
C TRP A 10 -4.53 5.25 -10.72
N VAL A 11 -4.88 5.50 -9.46
CA VAL A 11 -5.43 4.50 -8.54
C VAL A 11 -6.92 4.38 -8.81
N ARG A 12 -7.39 3.17 -9.12
CA ARG A 12 -8.82 2.92 -9.36
C ARG A 12 -9.54 2.54 -8.08
N GLU A 13 -9.11 1.45 -7.45
CA GLU A 13 -9.74 0.86 -6.28
C GLU A 13 -8.78 -0.14 -5.62
N GLY A 14 -9.09 -0.52 -4.40
CA GLY A 14 -8.30 -1.51 -3.68
C GLY A 14 -8.75 -1.72 -2.25
N PHE A 15 -8.00 -2.57 -1.56
CA PHE A 15 -8.12 -2.75 -0.11
C PHE A 15 -6.74 -2.91 0.50
N LEU A 16 -6.61 -2.54 1.77
CA LEU A 16 -5.45 -2.80 2.62
C LEU A 16 -5.92 -3.37 3.96
N ASP A 17 -5.26 -4.42 4.43
CA ASP A 17 -5.55 -5.13 5.68
C ASP A 17 -4.34 -5.02 6.62
N ASN A 18 -4.53 -4.39 7.77
CA ASN A 18 -3.54 -4.25 8.84
C ASN A 18 -3.94 -4.97 10.13
N ARG A 19 -4.84 -5.97 10.07
CA ARG A 19 -5.26 -6.73 11.26
C ARG A 19 -4.14 -7.57 11.88
N VAL A 20 -3.10 -7.87 11.12
CA VAL A 20 -1.88 -8.52 11.64
C VAL A 20 -0.84 -7.43 11.89
N GLU A 21 -0.61 -7.15 13.18
CA GLU A 21 0.35 -6.14 13.60
C GLU A 21 1.73 -6.35 12.96
N GLY A 22 2.31 -5.24 12.49
CA GLY A 22 3.60 -5.20 11.83
C GLY A 22 3.54 -5.52 10.33
N THR A 23 2.36 -5.82 9.79
CA THR A 23 2.18 -6.09 8.36
C THR A 23 0.93 -5.41 7.79
N VAL A 24 1.07 -4.87 6.59
CA VAL A 24 -0.04 -4.42 5.74
C VAL A 24 0.00 -5.25 4.48
N ILE A 25 -1.13 -5.89 4.16
CA ILE A 25 -1.29 -6.61 2.89
C ILE A 25 -2.48 -6.04 2.14
N GLY A 26 -2.50 -6.19 0.82
CA GLY A 26 -3.65 -5.74 0.07
C GLY A 26 -3.47 -5.81 -1.42
N ARG A 27 -4.46 -5.29 -2.14
CA ARG A 27 -4.44 -5.22 -3.60
C ARG A 27 -4.90 -3.85 -4.03
N ILE A 28 -4.16 -3.26 -4.97
CA ILE A 28 -4.49 -1.98 -5.58
C ILE A 28 -4.59 -2.18 -7.09
N VAL A 29 -5.64 -1.67 -7.71
CA VAL A 29 -5.76 -1.65 -9.17
C VAL A 29 -5.30 -0.28 -9.68
N LEU A 30 -4.29 -0.29 -10.52
CA LEU A 30 -3.69 0.90 -11.12
C LEU A 30 -3.95 0.94 -12.63
N ALA A 31 -4.07 2.14 -13.20
CA ALA A 31 -4.09 2.34 -14.65
C ALA A 31 -2.84 1.74 -15.30
N ALA A 32 -3.01 1.14 -16.49
CA ALA A 32 -1.98 0.44 -17.29
C ALA A 32 -1.30 -0.79 -16.65
N VAL A 33 -1.14 -0.85 -15.32
CA VAL A 33 -0.51 -1.97 -14.61
C VAL A 33 -1.53 -3.06 -14.24
N GLY A 34 -2.76 -2.66 -13.92
CA GLY A 34 -3.80 -3.56 -13.43
C GLY A 34 -3.65 -3.86 -11.93
N PRO A 35 -4.06 -5.06 -11.46
CA PRO A 35 -4.00 -5.42 -10.05
C PRO A 35 -2.55 -5.64 -9.59
N VAL A 36 -2.18 -4.98 -8.51
CA VAL A 36 -0.90 -5.10 -7.83
C VAL A 36 -1.14 -5.59 -6.41
N ASP A 37 -0.50 -6.69 -6.05
CA ASP A 37 -0.52 -7.22 -4.68
C ASP A 37 0.57 -6.56 -3.83
N LEU A 38 0.22 -6.22 -2.59
CA LEU A 38 1.09 -5.56 -1.64
C LEU A 38 1.37 -6.47 -0.45
N PHE A 39 2.62 -6.50 -0.02
CA PHE A 39 3.05 -7.00 1.28
C PHE A 39 4.07 -6.01 1.86
N LEU A 40 3.61 -5.20 2.81
CA LEU A 40 4.40 -4.14 3.43
C LEU A 40 4.65 -4.44 4.91
N LYS A 41 5.86 -4.17 5.38
CA LYS A 41 6.21 -4.15 6.80
C LYS A 41 5.78 -2.83 7.41
N GLY A 42 5.11 -2.87 8.56
CA GLY A 42 4.62 -1.68 9.28
C GLY A 42 3.11 -1.73 9.54
N ASN A 43 2.57 -0.63 10.04
CA ASN A 43 1.17 -0.51 10.44
C ASN A 43 0.55 0.77 9.88
N PHE A 44 -0.78 0.82 9.86
CA PHE A 44 -1.48 2.09 9.73
C PHE A 44 -1.25 2.98 10.96
N LYS A 45 -1.54 4.27 10.85
CA LYS A 45 -1.59 5.17 12.00
C LYS A 45 -2.73 4.79 12.94
N ALA A 46 -2.65 5.32 14.16
CA ALA A 46 -3.57 5.02 15.26
C ALA A 46 -5.06 5.31 14.97
N ASP A 47 -5.36 6.16 14.00
CA ASP A 47 -6.74 6.48 13.60
C ASP A 47 -7.46 5.28 12.95
N ILE A 48 -6.72 4.36 12.35
CA ILE A 48 -7.25 3.17 11.66
C ILE A 48 -6.40 1.91 11.92
N ALA A 49 -5.54 1.91 12.94
CA ALA A 49 -4.65 0.79 13.23
C ALA A 49 -5.43 -0.51 13.52
N GLY A 50 -4.97 -1.63 12.96
CA GLY A 50 -5.63 -2.93 13.13
C GLY A 50 -6.89 -3.11 12.28
N GLU A 51 -7.23 -2.16 11.42
CA GLU A 51 -8.42 -2.24 10.56
C GLU A 51 -8.12 -2.77 9.16
N ILE A 52 -9.19 -3.02 8.41
CA ILE A 52 -9.17 -3.17 6.97
C ILE A 52 -9.80 -1.92 6.37
N ILE A 53 -9.14 -1.33 5.38
CA ILE A 53 -9.72 -0.26 4.57
C ILE A 53 -9.98 -0.75 3.15
N GLU A 54 -11.07 -0.29 2.57
CA GLU A 54 -11.34 -0.35 1.14
C GLU A 54 -11.34 1.08 0.60
N PHE A 55 -11.05 1.22 -0.69
CA PHE A 55 -11.14 2.49 -1.35
C PHE A 55 -11.52 2.34 -2.82
N ARG A 56 -12.17 3.37 -3.35
CA ARG A 56 -12.53 3.52 -4.76
C ARG A 56 -12.44 4.98 -5.15
N ASN A 57 -11.48 5.29 -6.01
CA ASN A 57 -11.21 6.64 -6.43
C ASN A 57 -12.20 7.10 -7.50
N ARG A 58 -13.00 8.13 -7.19
CA ARG A 58 -13.94 8.74 -8.15
C ARG A 58 -13.25 9.60 -9.21
N ARG A 59 -12.01 10.02 -8.96
CA ARG A 59 -11.16 10.78 -9.90
C ARG A 59 -10.18 9.88 -10.66
N PHE A 60 -10.52 8.60 -10.81
CA PHE A 60 -9.72 7.69 -11.60
C PHE A 60 -9.70 8.10 -13.08
N GLU A 61 -8.50 8.15 -13.66
CA GLU A 61 -8.25 8.45 -15.07
C GLU A 61 -7.42 7.32 -15.69
N GLU A 62 -7.98 6.71 -16.74
CA GLU A 62 -7.25 5.79 -17.61
C GLU A 62 -6.60 6.61 -18.73
N ASP A 63 -5.38 7.09 -18.46
CA ASP A 63 -4.56 7.90 -19.37
C ASP A 63 -3.32 7.11 -19.78
N ASP A 64 -2.97 7.16 -21.07
CA ASP A 64 -1.76 6.54 -21.66
C ASP A 64 -0.47 6.96 -20.94
N THR A 65 -0.47 8.14 -20.30
CA THR A 65 0.64 8.62 -19.47
C THR A 65 0.92 7.69 -18.28
N ALA A 66 -0.07 6.95 -17.77
CA ALA A 66 0.12 6.00 -16.68
C ALA A 66 1.12 4.90 -17.08
N ALA A 67 1.01 4.35 -18.30
CA ALA A 67 1.93 3.32 -18.79
C ALA A 67 3.39 3.82 -18.85
N GLN A 68 3.59 5.11 -19.13
CA GLN A 68 4.93 5.70 -19.20
C GLN A 68 5.55 5.96 -17.82
N VAL A 69 4.72 6.24 -16.82
CA VAL A 69 5.19 6.68 -15.49
C VAL A 69 5.23 5.54 -14.46
N ILE A 70 4.32 4.56 -14.58
CA ILE A 70 4.25 3.42 -13.67
C ILE A 70 4.22 2.06 -14.36
N GLY A 71 4.38 2.00 -15.68
CA GLY A 71 4.35 0.73 -16.40
C GLY A 71 5.48 -0.25 -16.01
N ASP A 72 6.59 0.26 -15.48
CA ASP A 72 7.71 -0.53 -14.98
C ASP A 72 7.64 -0.81 -13.46
N MET A 73 6.51 -0.46 -12.82
CA MET A 73 6.28 -0.70 -11.40
C MET A 73 6.41 -2.19 -11.06
N GLU A 74 7.10 -2.48 -9.95
CA GLU A 74 7.27 -3.84 -9.45
C GLU A 74 5.91 -4.44 -9.08
N ASN A 75 5.63 -5.66 -9.56
CA ASN A 75 4.41 -6.38 -9.21
C ASN A 75 4.78 -7.85 -8.90
N PRO A 76 4.61 -8.32 -7.65
CA PRO A 76 4.01 -7.66 -6.49
C PRO A 76 4.90 -6.56 -5.88
N GLN A 77 4.29 -5.69 -5.07
CA GLN A 77 4.96 -4.70 -4.25
C GLN A 77 5.29 -5.28 -2.88
N ILE A 78 6.57 -5.47 -2.60
CA ILE A 78 7.09 -5.86 -1.28
C ILE A 78 7.88 -4.68 -0.74
N GLY A 79 7.66 -4.29 0.53
CA GLY A 79 8.20 -3.03 1.01
C GLY A 79 7.93 -2.70 2.47
N THR A 80 7.99 -1.41 2.81
CA THR A 80 7.74 -0.87 4.16
C THR A 80 6.75 0.28 4.10
N VAL A 81 5.78 0.29 5.02
CA VAL A 81 4.83 1.39 5.21
C VAL A 81 5.59 2.63 5.68
N ASN A 82 5.31 3.78 5.07
CA ASN A 82 5.77 5.08 5.58
C ASN A 82 4.64 5.77 6.36
N LEU A 83 3.47 5.93 5.73
CA LEU A 83 2.29 6.54 6.35
C LEU A 83 1.02 6.04 5.68
N ILE A 84 0.12 5.45 6.47
CA ILE A 84 -1.24 5.11 6.03
C ILE A 84 -2.22 5.62 7.09
N SER A 85 -3.10 6.55 6.71
CA SER A 85 -3.99 7.26 7.65
C SER A 85 -5.14 7.93 6.91
N PHE A 86 -6.27 8.13 7.59
CA PHE A 86 -7.36 9.01 7.16
C PHE A 86 -7.28 10.41 7.77
N ASP A 87 -6.37 10.62 8.73
CA ASP A 87 -6.04 11.94 9.29
C ASP A 87 -4.51 12.13 9.33
N PRO A 88 -3.87 12.32 8.16
CA PRO A 88 -2.42 12.29 8.06
C PRO A 88 -1.74 13.45 8.82
N HIS A 89 -2.40 14.61 8.91
CA HIS A 89 -1.82 15.82 9.48
C HIS A 89 -2.87 16.74 10.12
N PRO A 90 -2.65 17.25 11.35
CA PRO A 90 -3.65 18.02 12.10
C PRO A 90 -4.05 19.37 11.49
N ASN A 91 -3.22 19.92 10.59
CA ASN A 91 -3.50 21.18 9.89
C ASN A 91 -4.11 20.99 8.49
N LEU A 92 -4.38 19.75 8.09
CA LEU A 92 -5.05 19.44 6.82
C LEU A 92 -6.47 18.95 7.11
N VAL A 93 -7.34 19.03 6.10
CA VAL A 93 -8.62 18.32 6.17
C VAL A 93 -8.32 16.82 6.20
N PRO A 94 -8.93 16.03 7.11
CA PRO A 94 -8.78 14.58 7.12
C PRO A 94 -9.10 14.00 5.74
N HIS A 95 -8.18 13.20 5.20
CA HIS A 95 -8.32 12.53 3.92
C HIS A 95 -7.46 11.25 3.90
N PRO A 96 -7.85 10.23 3.12
CA PRO A 96 -7.07 9.02 2.96
C PRO A 96 -5.71 9.32 2.31
N TYR A 97 -4.65 8.92 3.00
CA TYR A 97 -3.26 9.04 2.58
C TYR A 97 -2.60 7.67 2.71
N VAL A 98 -1.98 7.19 1.63
CA VAL A 98 -1.27 5.90 1.59
C VAL A 98 0.11 6.12 1.00
N GLU A 99 1.14 5.73 1.74
CA GLU A 99 2.54 5.93 1.36
C GLU A 99 3.44 4.79 1.85
N TRP A 100 4.29 4.31 0.95
CA TRP A 100 5.21 3.20 1.22
C TRP A 100 6.49 3.30 0.37
N PHE A 101 7.50 2.56 0.80
CA PHE A 101 8.71 2.29 0.02
C PHE A 101 8.71 0.85 -0.45
N SER A 102 9.07 0.58 -1.72
CA SER A 102 9.35 -0.80 -2.15
C SER A 102 10.70 -1.29 -1.64
N GLY A 103 10.99 -2.59 -1.80
CA GLY A 103 12.28 -3.19 -1.44
C GLY A 103 13.47 -2.55 -2.14
N ARG A 104 13.27 -1.97 -3.33
CA ARG A 104 14.28 -1.17 -4.06
C ARG A 104 14.33 0.30 -3.65
N SER A 105 13.67 0.67 -2.55
CA SER A 105 13.57 2.05 -2.05
C SER A 105 12.87 3.02 -3.03
N ASN A 106 12.04 2.51 -3.95
CA ASN A 106 11.14 3.37 -4.73
C ASN A 106 10.02 3.87 -3.82
N HIS A 107 9.69 5.15 -3.94
CA HIS A 107 8.73 5.80 -3.05
C HIS A 107 7.38 6.01 -3.76
N PHE A 108 6.33 5.45 -3.18
CA PHE A 108 4.98 5.53 -3.72
C PHE A 108 4.05 6.20 -2.71
N ARG A 109 3.23 7.15 -3.19
CA ARG A 109 2.14 7.70 -2.41
C ARG A 109 0.90 8.00 -3.25
N PHE A 110 -0.26 7.92 -2.63
CA PHE A 110 -1.47 8.50 -3.17
C PHE A 110 -2.38 9.04 -2.07
N GLU A 111 -3.20 10.00 -2.49
CA GLU A 111 -4.19 10.68 -1.68
C GLU A 111 -5.54 10.50 -2.37
N LEU A 112 -6.60 10.33 -1.58
CA LEU A 112 -7.97 10.20 -2.07
C LEU A 112 -8.85 11.28 -1.44
N GLU A 113 -10.02 11.49 -2.03
CA GLU A 113 -11.05 12.31 -1.39
C GLU A 113 -11.57 11.63 -0.11
N PRO A 114 -12.05 12.39 0.90
CA PRO A 114 -12.43 11.84 2.20
C PRO A 114 -13.40 10.65 2.16
N ASP A 115 -14.35 10.68 1.22
CA ASP A 115 -15.38 9.64 1.08
C ASP A 115 -14.96 8.49 0.13
N ASP A 116 -13.75 8.54 -0.45
CA ASP A 116 -13.26 7.54 -1.41
C ASP A 116 -12.55 6.37 -0.71
N ALA A 117 -12.40 6.41 0.61
CA ALA A 117 -11.93 5.27 1.41
C ALA A 117 -12.74 5.13 2.70
N TRP A 118 -12.91 3.90 3.16
CA TRP A 118 -13.67 3.59 4.37
C TRP A 118 -13.11 2.35 5.06
N VAL A 119 -13.30 2.29 6.38
CA VAL A 119 -13.06 1.07 7.15
C VAL A 119 -14.12 0.04 6.79
N VAL A 120 -13.71 -1.19 6.53
CA VAL A 120 -14.60 -2.26 6.08
C VAL A 120 -15.46 -2.78 7.23
N ALA A 121 -16.77 -2.72 7.04
CA ALA A 121 -17.76 -3.29 7.95
C ALA A 121 -17.63 -4.81 8.07
N GLU A 122 -17.98 -5.36 9.22
CA GLU A 122 -17.72 -6.76 9.59
C GLU A 122 -18.28 -7.77 8.57
N GLU A 123 -19.43 -7.48 8.00
CA GLU A 123 -20.14 -8.34 7.05
C GLU A 123 -19.40 -8.49 5.72
N ARG A 124 -18.57 -7.51 5.34
CA ARG A 124 -17.78 -7.53 4.11
C ARG A 124 -16.37 -8.08 4.31
N ARG A 125 -15.95 -8.33 5.57
CA ARG A 125 -14.60 -8.83 5.88
C ARG A 125 -14.34 -10.23 5.32
N ALA A 126 -15.35 -11.10 5.27
CA ALA A 126 -15.19 -12.48 4.81
C ALA A 126 -14.62 -12.61 3.39
N THR A 127 -15.00 -11.73 2.46
CA THR A 127 -14.44 -11.72 1.10
C THR A 127 -12.97 -11.30 1.10
N ILE A 128 -12.64 -10.28 1.90
CA ILE A 128 -11.27 -9.76 2.02
C ILE A 128 -10.37 -10.75 2.75
N ASP A 129 -10.90 -11.54 3.67
CA ASP A 129 -10.15 -12.59 4.38
C ASP A 129 -9.52 -13.60 3.43
N GLY A 130 -10.29 -14.04 2.43
CA GLY A 130 -9.81 -14.97 1.41
C GLY A 130 -8.68 -14.37 0.56
N GLN A 131 -8.86 -13.13 0.11
CA GLN A 131 -7.86 -12.41 -0.69
C GLN A 131 -6.59 -12.14 0.12
N SER A 132 -6.75 -11.66 1.35
CA SER A 132 -5.68 -11.37 2.29
C SER A 132 -4.85 -12.60 2.61
N ARG A 133 -5.52 -13.74 2.87
CA ARG A 133 -4.83 -15.01 3.10
C ARG A 133 -4.04 -15.44 1.87
N ALA A 134 -4.65 -15.40 0.69
CA ALA A 134 -3.99 -15.80 -0.56
C ALA A 134 -2.75 -14.95 -0.86
N ILE A 135 -2.83 -13.63 -0.68
CA ILE A 135 -1.68 -12.72 -0.87
C ILE A 135 -0.58 -13.04 0.15
N ARG A 136 -0.94 -13.22 1.42
CA ARG A 136 0.03 -13.53 2.48
C ARG A 136 0.76 -14.85 2.18
N GLU A 137 0.05 -15.90 1.81
CA GLU A 137 0.63 -17.20 1.47
C GLU A 137 1.50 -17.11 0.20
N ALA A 138 1.04 -16.42 -0.83
CA ALA A 138 1.78 -16.29 -2.09
C ALA A 138 3.07 -15.46 -1.96
N LEU A 139 3.11 -14.49 -1.04
CA LEU A 139 4.22 -13.56 -0.88
C LEU A 139 5.11 -13.83 0.34
N ALA A 140 4.68 -14.70 1.27
CA ALA A 140 5.44 -15.03 2.48
C ALA A 140 6.89 -15.44 2.17
N ASP A 141 7.09 -16.32 1.20
CA ASP A 141 8.44 -16.81 0.84
C ASP A 141 9.34 -15.73 0.26
N ARG A 142 8.77 -14.72 -0.41
CA ARG A 142 9.52 -13.62 -1.02
C ARG A 142 9.99 -12.60 0.02
N VAL A 143 9.22 -12.41 1.09
CA VAL A 143 9.57 -11.53 2.22
C VAL A 143 10.71 -12.12 3.05
N VAL A 144 10.78 -13.45 3.17
CA VAL A 144 11.87 -14.14 3.91
C VAL A 144 13.21 -14.03 3.18
N VAL A 145 13.20 -14.04 1.84
CA VAL A 145 14.42 -13.92 1.02
C VAL A 145 15.01 -12.51 1.06
N ASP A 146 14.18 -11.48 1.25
CA ASP A 146 14.61 -10.08 1.36
C ASP A 146 15.05 -9.68 2.79
N ARG A 147 15.20 -10.66 3.69
CA ARG A 147 15.87 -10.44 4.97
C ARG A 147 17.32 -10.10 4.65
N PRO A 148 17.83 -8.90 4.98
CA PRO A 148 19.26 -8.67 4.88
C PRO A 148 19.95 -9.73 5.73
N ARG A 149 21.03 -10.32 5.22
CA ARG A 149 21.98 -11.08 6.04
C ARG A 149 22.36 -10.19 7.21
N SER A 150 21.74 -10.41 8.37
CA SER A 150 22.17 -9.78 9.61
C SER A 150 23.54 -10.36 9.93
N GLY A 151 24.58 -9.57 9.72
CA GLY A 151 25.95 -9.98 9.94
C GLY A 151 26.99 -8.98 9.44
N GLU A 152 26.79 -7.68 9.68
CA GLU A 152 27.92 -6.78 9.92
C GLU A 152 27.67 -6.17 11.30
N GLU A 153 28.12 -6.92 12.31
CA GLU A 153 28.46 -6.36 13.60
C GLU A 153 29.47 -5.22 13.40
N SER A 154 29.23 -4.14 14.15
CA SER A 154 30.18 -3.12 14.60
C SER A 154 31.62 -3.24 14.10
N GLU A 155 32.07 -2.22 13.39
CA GLU A 155 33.33 -1.52 13.65
C GLU A 155 33.42 -0.40 12.62
N TRP A 156 33.35 0.88 13.03
CA TRP A 156 34.14 1.99 12.46
C TRP A 156 33.97 3.24 13.35
N ILE A 157 34.99 3.43 14.21
CA ILE A 157 35.62 4.67 14.75
C ILE A 157 34.76 5.67 15.53
#